data_AF-M0N481-F1
#
_entry.id   AF-M0N481-F1
#
_cell.length_a   1.000
_cell.length_b   1.000
_cell.length_c   1.000
_cell.angle_alpha   90.00
_cell.angle_beta   90.00
_cell.angle_gamma   90.00
#
_symmetry.space_group_name_H-M   'P 1'
#
loop_
_entity.id
_entity.type
_entity.pdbx_description
1 polymer ?
#
loop_
_entity_poly.entity_id
_entity_poly.type
_entity_poly.pdbx_seq_one_letter_code
_entity_poly.pdbx_strand_id
1 'polypeptide(L)'
;MRSLSRQRLGAVLILLAVVGVVGSFAVSAATTPGAGAGSANDSTDRGRTLVGMQAEGRVAMLDANGDPLWRIGSDNVDYFDVTMLDNGSVLAGFVAEGQQSCGPYESPCSRTGFRLIEPGPEPTVANEWSFPVRTKLNSEVHDVEKLPSGEYLLTDMEYERIFTVAENGSITWQWNASQHYDAPPDVTTTDWLHINDVDRIGDGRYMVSVRNANQLLVVERGEGVVDVINEDREQGNDANCKRNNGLADYSNDSGGDVLCGDPEVMDHQHNPQSLDDGAVLVADSENDRVIELHENEGEWDVSWGVDTSNGVRYDWPRDADRLPNGNTLITDSRNNRVVEVTPNGTTVWSADTGIWPYEAERLPYGELLDDNRTSRLNGSGDTPGRSTGSALPLVDQAYAGLSFVVSLPTWFQPWHIGVIAGAVVLTLVGGVLIVSGRWNR
;
A
#
# COMPACT_ATOMS: atom_id res chain seq x y z
N MET A 1 -50.28 -9.85 -26.31
CA MET A 1 -48.92 -9.34 -26.62
C MET A 1 -48.34 -10.20 -27.73
N ARG A 2 -47.97 -9.63 -28.89
CA ARG A 2 -47.27 -10.38 -29.95
C ARG A 2 -45.87 -10.73 -29.45
N SER A 3 -45.47 -12.01 -29.48
CA SER A 3 -44.10 -12.37 -29.10
C SER A 3 -43.10 -11.73 -30.06
N LEU A 4 -41.99 -11.22 -29.51
CA LEU A 4 -40.91 -10.68 -30.31
C LEU A 4 -40.33 -11.79 -31.18
N SER A 5 -40.06 -11.50 -32.46
CA SER A 5 -39.29 -12.43 -33.28
C SER A 5 -37.90 -12.62 -32.65
N ARG A 6 -37.29 -13.80 -32.81
CA ARG A 6 -35.94 -14.08 -32.26
C ARG A 6 -34.92 -13.01 -32.63
N GLN A 7 -35.01 -12.46 -33.85
CA GLN A 7 -34.18 -11.35 -34.31
C GLN A 7 -34.41 -10.05 -33.52
N ARG A 8 -35.67 -9.70 -33.24
CA ARG A 8 -35.99 -8.51 -32.44
C ARG A 8 -35.61 -8.69 -30.97
N LEU A 9 -35.82 -9.88 -30.41
CA LEU A 9 -35.39 -10.20 -29.06
C LEU A 9 -33.86 -10.11 -28.95
N GLY A 10 -33.12 -10.68 -29.90
CA GLY A 10 -31.67 -10.60 -29.91
C GLY A 10 -31.14 -9.18 -30.03
N ALA A 11 -31.76 -8.33 -30.88
CA ALA A 11 -31.41 -6.92 -30.97
C ALA A 11 -31.69 -6.15 -29.66
N VAL A 12 -32.79 -6.46 -28.97
CA VAL A 12 -33.11 -5.88 -27.66
C VAL A 12 -32.08 -6.28 -26.60
N LEU A 13 -31.65 -7.55 -26.56
CA LEU A 13 -30.63 -8.00 -25.60
C LEU A 13 -29.27 -7.30 -25.81
N ILE A 14 -28.84 -7.14 -27.07
CA ILE A 14 -27.61 -6.39 -27.39
C ILE A 14 -27.76 -4.92 -27.01
N LEU A 15 -28.92 -4.30 -27.29
CA LEU A 15 -29.17 -2.91 -26.90
C LEU A 15 -29.14 -2.73 -25.38
N LEU A 16 -29.76 -3.65 -24.62
CA LEU A 16 -29.72 -3.65 -23.16
C LEU A 16 -28.30 -3.82 -22.63
N ALA A 17 -27.47 -4.66 -23.28
CA ALA A 17 -26.06 -4.81 -22.93
C ALA A 17 -25.29 -3.49 -23.08
N VAL A 18 -25.45 -2.81 -24.23
CA VAL A 18 -24.79 -1.52 -24.50
C VAL A 18 -25.27 -0.44 -23.55
N VAL A 19 -26.59 -0.30 -23.37
CA VAL A 19 -27.18 0.70 -22.46
C VAL A 19 -26.78 0.43 -21.01
N GLY A 20 -26.70 -0.84 -20.60
CA GLY A 20 -26.25 -1.23 -19.26
C GLY A 20 -24.83 -0.77 -18.97
N VAL A 21 -23.88 -1.05 -19.87
CA VAL A 21 -22.46 -0.67 -19.70
C VAL A 21 -22.26 0.84 -19.82
N VAL A 22 -22.82 1.48 -20.85
CA VAL A 22 -22.64 2.92 -21.05
C VAL A 22 -23.35 3.71 -19.94
N GLY A 23 -24.54 3.26 -19.54
CA GLY A 23 -25.32 3.88 -18.48
C GLY A 23 -24.65 3.73 -17.12
N SER A 24 -24.08 2.56 -16.79
CA SER A 24 -23.36 2.38 -15.52
C SER A 24 -22.15 3.30 -15.44
N PHE A 25 -21.33 3.37 -16.49
CA PHE A 25 -20.16 4.25 -16.49
C PHE A 25 -20.54 5.73 -16.41
N ALA A 26 -21.57 6.14 -17.16
CA ALA A 26 -22.04 7.52 -17.14
C ALA A 26 -22.60 7.92 -15.77
N VAL A 27 -23.33 7.02 -15.10
CA VAL A 27 -23.82 7.27 -13.74
C VAL A 27 -22.64 7.37 -12.79
N SER A 28 -21.74 6.37 -12.74
CA SER A 28 -20.60 6.36 -11.83
C SER A 28 -19.72 7.59 -12.03
N ALA A 29 -19.34 7.92 -13.27
CA ALA A 29 -18.54 9.11 -13.56
C ALA A 29 -19.24 10.43 -13.17
N ALA A 30 -20.58 10.48 -13.21
CA ALA A 30 -21.34 11.68 -12.82
C ALA A 30 -21.61 11.76 -11.31
N THR A 31 -21.64 10.63 -10.61
CA THR A 31 -21.94 10.55 -9.18
C THR A 31 -20.71 10.41 -8.31
N THR A 32 -19.58 9.99 -8.88
CA THR A 32 -18.29 10.06 -8.20
C THR A 32 -18.10 11.51 -7.79
N PRO A 33 -17.96 11.79 -6.48
CA PRO A 33 -17.63 13.13 -6.03
C PRO A 33 -16.37 13.52 -6.78
N GLY A 34 -16.48 14.50 -7.69
CA GLY A 34 -15.28 15.20 -8.13
C GLY A 34 -14.62 15.68 -6.85
N ALA A 35 -13.30 15.49 -6.73
CA ALA A 35 -12.51 16.00 -5.62
C ALA A 35 -13.12 17.34 -5.24
N GLY A 36 -13.74 17.41 -4.04
CA GLY A 36 -14.46 18.60 -3.65
C GLY A 36 -13.48 19.72 -3.89
N ALA A 37 -13.81 20.63 -4.81
CA ALA A 37 -12.99 21.80 -5.02
C ALA A 37 -12.95 22.44 -3.64
N GLY A 38 -11.83 22.22 -2.94
CA GLY A 38 -11.56 22.89 -1.69
C GLY A 38 -11.88 24.35 -1.98
N SER A 39 -12.66 24.97 -1.09
CA SER A 39 -12.86 26.43 -1.16
C SER A 39 -11.50 27.03 -1.54
N ALA A 40 -11.42 27.99 -2.47
CA ALA A 40 -10.14 28.47 -3.03
C ALA A 40 -9.10 28.97 -1.98
N ASN A 41 -9.46 29.01 -0.69
CA ASN A 41 -8.58 29.18 0.46
C ASN A 41 -7.85 27.90 0.95
N ASP A 42 -8.32 26.69 0.60
CA ASP A 42 -7.79 25.39 1.05
C ASP A 42 -6.61 24.94 0.17
N SER A 43 -6.62 25.29 -1.13
CA SER A 43 -5.51 25.00 -2.04
C SER A 43 -4.28 25.89 -1.83
N THR A 44 -4.41 27.02 -1.12
CA THR A 44 -3.27 27.89 -0.79
C THR A 44 -2.49 27.43 0.44
N ASP A 45 -3.10 26.62 1.32
CA ASP A 45 -2.45 26.00 2.49
C ASP A 45 -2.03 24.54 2.24
N ARG A 46 -2.73 23.84 1.34
CA ARG A 46 -2.42 22.45 0.99
C ARG A 46 -1.14 22.42 0.14
N GLY A 47 -0.01 22.15 0.81
CA GLY A 47 1.32 22.10 0.19
C GLY A 47 1.47 21.04 -0.90
N ARG A 48 2.72 20.80 -1.32
CA ARG A 48 3.03 19.77 -2.33
C ARG A 48 2.97 18.37 -1.70
N THR A 49 2.76 17.35 -2.52
CA THR A 49 2.78 15.94 -2.08
C THR A 49 3.82 15.17 -2.89
N LEU A 50 4.77 14.53 -2.21
CA LEU A 50 5.73 13.61 -2.82
C LEU A 50 5.11 12.20 -2.80
N VAL A 51 5.29 11.40 -3.85
CA VAL A 51 4.69 10.07 -3.95
C VAL A 51 5.65 9.07 -4.60
N GLY A 52 5.85 7.93 -3.93
CA GLY A 52 6.52 6.74 -4.44
C GLY A 52 5.52 5.78 -5.05
N MET A 53 5.83 5.21 -6.23
CA MET A 53 4.93 4.29 -6.93
C MET A 53 5.67 3.02 -7.32
N GLN A 54 5.20 1.89 -6.78
CA GLN A 54 5.78 0.58 -7.02
C GLN A 54 5.60 0.20 -8.50
N ALA A 55 4.38 -0.09 -8.96
CA ALA A 55 4.21 -0.69 -10.29
C ALA A 55 4.27 0.30 -11.47
N GLU A 56 4.00 1.59 -11.26
CA GLU A 56 4.32 2.58 -12.31
C GLU A 56 5.85 2.77 -12.44
N GLY A 57 6.59 2.47 -11.37
CA GLY A 57 8.03 2.61 -11.34
C GLY A 57 8.47 4.06 -11.34
N ARG A 58 7.82 4.90 -10.53
CA ARG A 58 7.98 6.35 -10.56
C ARG A 58 8.07 6.95 -9.15
N VAL A 59 8.78 8.06 -9.06
CA VAL A 59 8.62 9.06 -8.01
C VAL A 59 8.01 10.31 -8.65
N ALA A 60 7.03 10.92 -8.00
CA ALA A 60 6.37 12.13 -8.48
C ALA A 60 6.20 13.18 -7.39
N MET A 61 6.30 14.45 -7.78
CA MET A 61 5.87 15.57 -6.96
C MET A 61 4.56 16.11 -7.52
N LEU A 62 3.54 16.21 -6.68
CA LEU A 62 2.24 16.77 -7.00
C LEU A 62 2.10 18.18 -6.41
N ASP A 63 1.39 19.05 -7.09
CA ASP A 63 0.97 20.34 -6.55
C ASP A 63 -0.26 20.23 -5.62
N ALA A 64 -0.74 21.36 -5.13
CA ALA A 64 -1.90 21.42 -4.23
C ALA A 64 -3.19 20.83 -4.83
N ASN A 65 -3.30 20.80 -6.16
CA ASN A 65 -4.46 20.28 -6.89
C ASN A 65 -4.29 18.78 -7.22
N GLY A 66 -3.12 18.20 -6.97
CA GLY A 66 -2.79 16.84 -7.37
C GLY A 66 -2.15 16.72 -8.75
N ASP A 67 -1.84 17.84 -9.42
CA ASP A 67 -1.23 17.81 -10.74
C ASP A 67 0.30 17.57 -10.62
N PRO A 68 0.90 16.69 -11.45
CA PRO A 68 2.31 16.40 -11.37
C PRO A 68 3.17 17.58 -11.81
N LEU A 69 4.07 18.02 -10.93
CA LEU A 69 5.10 19.03 -11.18
C LEU A 69 6.32 18.44 -11.89
N TRP A 70 6.74 17.24 -11.47
CA TRP A 70 7.79 16.45 -12.10
C TRP A 70 7.61 14.97 -11.78
N ARG A 71 8.23 14.11 -12.59
CA ARG A 71 8.29 12.65 -12.39
C ARG A 71 9.65 12.12 -12.81
N ILE A 72 10.13 11.08 -12.12
CA ILE A 72 11.31 10.31 -12.52
C ILE A 72 11.02 8.82 -12.39
N GLY A 73 11.62 8.01 -13.26
CA GLY A 73 11.61 6.56 -13.16
C GLY A 73 11.68 5.87 -14.51
N SER A 74 11.61 4.55 -14.51
CA SER A 74 11.63 3.70 -15.71
C SER A 74 10.85 2.41 -15.49
N ASP A 75 10.51 1.71 -16.57
CA ASP A 75 9.62 0.53 -16.50
C ASP A 75 10.27 -0.70 -15.84
N ASN A 76 11.56 -0.62 -15.50
CA ASN A 76 12.33 -1.68 -14.84
C ASN A 76 12.74 -1.31 -13.41
N VAL A 77 12.14 -0.28 -12.81
CA VAL A 77 12.43 0.20 -11.46
C VAL A 77 11.12 0.34 -10.72
N ASP A 78 11.05 -0.08 -9.46
CA ASP A 78 9.94 0.25 -8.55
C ASP A 78 10.46 1.12 -7.41
N TYR A 79 9.61 2.01 -6.89
CA TYR A 79 9.89 2.85 -5.73
C TYR A 79 8.85 2.61 -4.63
N PHE A 80 9.30 2.60 -3.38
CA PHE A 80 8.51 2.22 -2.21
C PHE A 80 8.36 3.41 -1.27
N ASP A 81 9.42 3.72 -0.52
CA ASP A 81 9.55 4.91 0.32
C ASP A 81 10.07 6.15 -0.45
N VAL A 82 9.63 7.33 -0.03
CA VAL A 82 10.06 8.63 -0.55
C VAL A 82 10.10 9.76 0.50
N THR A 83 11.29 10.07 1.05
CA THR A 83 11.48 11.24 1.93
C THR A 83 12.07 12.47 1.23
N MET A 84 11.52 13.66 1.45
CA MET A 84 12.22 14.92 1.10
C MET A 84 13.22 15.35 2.19
N LEU A 85 14.52 15.37 1.85
CA LEU A 85 15.58 15.78 2.77
C LEU A 85 15.72 17.31 2.90
N ASP A 86 16.33 17.77 4.00
CA ASP A 86 16.58 19.20 4.30
C ASP A 86 17.32 19.98 3.19
N ASN A 87 18.18 19.30 2.44
CA ASN A 87 18.93 19.90 1.32
C ASN A 87 18.07 20.04 0.04
N GLY A 88 16.82 19.54 0.06
CA GLY A 88 15.88 19.55 -1.06
C GLY A 88 16.03 18.37 -2.01
N SER A 89 16.91 17.40 -1.76
CA SER A 89 16.95 16.14 -2.51
C SER A 89 15.92 15.16 -1.96
N VAL A 90 15.44 14.25 -2.81
CA VAL A 90 14.53 13.16 -2.41
C VAL A 90 15.34 11.89 -2.19
N LEU A 91 15.21 11.30 -1.00
CA LEU A 91 15.62 9.94 -0.70
C LEU A 91 14.51 9.00 -1.13
N ALA A 92 14.85 7.87 -1.75
CA ALA A 92 13.84 6.91 -2.18
C ALA A 92 14.34 5.47 -2.15
N GLY A 93 13.60 4.60 -1.48
CA GLY A 93 13.76 3.14 -1.55
C GLY A 93 13.39 2.62 -2.94
N PHE A 94 14.21 1.73 -3.50
CA PHE A 94 13.97 1.23 -4.86
C PHE A 94 14.45 -0.21 -5.07
N VAL A 95 13.88 -0.84 -6.10
CA VAL A 95 14.43 -2.06 -6.72
C VAL A 95 14.49 -1.86 -8.23
N ALA A 96 15.53 -2.38 -8.89
CA ALA A 96 15.73 -2.28 -10.34
C ALA A 96 16.16 -3.60 -10.96
N GLU A 97 15.55 -3.96 -12.09
CA GLU A 97 15.90 -5.13 -12.90
C GLU A 97 16.89 -4.78 -14.04
N GLY A 98 17.42 -5.81 -14.69
CA GLY A 98 18.28 -5.66 -15.87
C GLY A 98 19.73 -5.30 -15.55
N GLN A 99 20.14 -5.45 -14.30
CA GLN A 99 21.44 -5.01 -13.80
C GLN A 99 22.53 -6.01 -14.18
N GLN A 100 23.74 -5.51 -14.46
CA GLN A 100 24.87 -6.33 -14.89
C GLN A 100 25.83 -6.68 -13.75
N SER A 101 25.87 -5.85 -12.70
CA SER A 101 26.73 -6.06 -11.52
C SER A 101 25.95 -6.87 -10.48
N CYS A 102 26.04 -8.18 -10.60
CA CYS A 102 25.16 -9.12 -9.90
C CYS A 102 25.79 -9.83 -8.70
N GLY A 103 27.05 -9.53 -8.38
CA GLY A 103 27.74 -10.16 -7.26
C GLY A 103 27.66 -11.69 -7.35
N PRO A 104 26.93 -12.37 -6.43
CA PRO A 104 26.76 -13.82 -6.45
C PRO A 104 25.74 -14.35 -7.48
N TYR A 105 24.90 -13.49 -8.06
CA TYR A 105 23.80 -13.89 -8.94
C TYR A 105 24.19 -13.85 -10.43
N GLU A 106 23.47 -14.61 -11.26
CA GLU A 106 23.64 -14.58 -12.72
C GLU A 106 23.12 -13.26 -13.31
N SER A 107 23.80 -12.75 -14.35
CA SER A 107 23.38 -11.54 -15.06
C SER A 107 22.41 -11.86 -16.21
N PRO A 108 21.38 -11.02 -16.47
CA PRO A 108 21.00 -9.85 -15.68
C PRO A 108 20.28 -10.23 -14.38
N CYS A 109 20.51 -9.45 -13.32
CA CYS A 109 19.88 -9.61 -12.01
C CYS A 109 19.08 -8.36 -11.60
N SER A 110 18.48 -8.43 -10.42
CA SER A 110 17.89 -7.29 -9.73
C SER A 110 18.87 -6.69 -8.73
N ARG A 111 18.74 -5.40 -8.45
CA ARG A 111 19.44 -4.70 -7.38
C ARG A 111 18.45 -3.84 -6.61
N THR A 112 18.61 -3.76 -5.30
CA THR A 112 17.78 -2.91 -4.44
C THR A 112 18.64 -2.09 -3.49
N GLY A 113 18.07 -1.02 -2.93
CA GLY A 113 18.76 -0.04 -2.11
C GLY A 113 18.00 1.27 -2.10
N PHE A 114 18.74 2.38 -2.06
CA PHE A 114 18.16 3.72 -2.12
C PHE A 114 18.83 4.60 -3.17
N ARG A 115 18.09 5.63 -3.60
CA ARG A 115 18.57 6.69 -4.49
C ARG A 115 18.42 8.05 -3.83
N LEU A 116 19.37 8.93 -4.13
CA LEU A 116 19.21 10.37 -3.93
C LEU A 116 18.86 11.01 -5.26
N ILE A 117 17.68 11.60 -5.32
CA ILE A 117 17.10 12.23 -6.50
C ILE A 117 17.16 13.74 -6.32
N GLU A 118 17.75 14.43 -7.28
CA GLU A 118 17.70 15.89 -7.35
C GLU A 118 16.43 16.30 -8.09
N PRO A 119 15.46 16.94 -7.42
CA PRO A 119 14.22 17.34 -8.06
C PRO A 119 14.43 18.55 -8.97
N GLY A 120 13.55 18.69 -9.95
CA GLY A 120 13.56 19.81 -10.87
C GLY A 120 12.69 19.53 -12.08
N PRO A 121 12.67 20.43 -13.09
CA PRO A 121 11.97 20.19 -14.35
C PRO A 121 12.49 18.94 -15.09
N GLU A 122 13.76 18.61 -14.89
CA GLU A 122 14.42 17.40 -15.37
C GLU A 122 15.10 16.72 -14.17
N PRO A 123 14.36 15.92 -13.40
CA PRO A 123 14.89 15.27 -12.20
C PRO A 123 15.94 14.23 -12.56
N THR A 124 16.97 14.08 -11.72
CA THR A 124 18.08 13.13 -11.95
C THR A 124 18.44 12.36 -10.69
N VAL A 125 18.82 11.09 -10.84
CA VAL A 125 19.46 10.31 -9.77
C VAL A 125 20.90 10.82 -9.61
N ALA A 126 21.19 11.50 -8.50
CA ALA A 126 22.51 12.04 -8.20
C ALA A 126 23.42 11.02 -7.52
N ASN A 127 22.84 10.13 -6.70
CA ASN A 127 23.58 9.05 -6.06
C ASN A 127 22.71 7.80 -5.89
N GLU A 128 23.36 6.66 -5.78
CA GLU A 128 22.72 5.37 -5.55
C GLU A 128 23.61 4.52 -4.65
N TRP A 129 23.02 3.93 -3.61
CA TRP A 129 23.60 2.80 -2.89
C TRP A 129 22.69 1.59 -3.12
N SER A 130 23.26 0.47 -3.55
CA SER A 130 22.48 -0.74 -3.84
C SER A 130 23.30 -2.01 -3.69
N PHE A 131 22.62 -3.14 -3.52
CA PHE A 131 23.19 -4.48 -3.52
C PHE A 131 22.39 -5.42 -4.44
N PRO A 132 23.02 -6.47 -5.01
CA PRO A 132 22.33 -7.38 -5.90
C PRO A 132 21.45 -8.36 -5.10
N VAL A 133 20.30 -8.69 -5.67
CA VAL A 133 19.31 -9.62 -5.12
C VAL A 133 18.86 -10.62 -6.19
N ARG A 134 18.29 -11.75 -5.75
CA ARG A 134 17.98 -12.88 -6.65
C ARG A 134 16.90 -12.53 -7.66
N THR A 135 15.83 -11.93 -7.19
CA THR A 135 14.68 -11.51 -7.98
C THR A 135 14.29 -10.09 -7.60
N LYS A 136 13.47 -9.44 -8.43
CA LYS A 136 12.87 -8.17 -8.05
C LYS A 136 11.82 -8.39 -6.96
N LEU A 137 10.98 -9.41 -7.16
CA LEU A 137 9.93 -9.82 -6.24
C LEU A 137 10.53 -10.46 -5.00
N ASN A 138 10.04 -10.07 -3.82
CA ASN A 138 10.36 -10.62 -2.50
C ASN A 138 11.80 -10.38 -2.05
N SER A 139 12.39 -9.27 -2.48
CA SER A 139 13.80 -8.93 -2.23
C SER A 139 14.01 -7.42 -2.06
N GLU A 140 12.93 -6.66 -1.98
CA GLU A 140 12.97 -5.20 -2.05
C GLU A 140 13.47 -4.58 -0.74
N VAL A 141 14.27 -3.52 -0.87
CA VAL A 141 14.37 -2.48 0.15
C VAL A 141 13.06 -1.70 0.04
N HIS A 142 12.24 -1.88 1.06
CA HIS A 142 10.93 -1.24 1.12
C HIS A 142 10.98 0.16 1.69
N ASP A 143 11.86 0.38 2.66
CA ASP A 143 11.90 1.64 3.39
C ASP A 143 13.35 2.08 3.67
N VAL A 144 13.57 3.40 3.69
CA VAL A 144 14.87 4.03 3.95
C VAL A 144 14.77 5.45 4.55
N GLU A 145 15.09 5.56 5.84
CA GLU A 145 15.16 6.85 6.54
C GLU A 145 16.60 7.40 6.64
N LYS A 146 16.75 8.74 6.63
CA LYS A 146 18.02 9.40 6.98
C LYS A 146 18.11 9.73 8.47
N LEU A 147 19.06 9.12 9.17
CA LEU A 147 19.26 9.32 10.61
C LEU A 147 20.00 10.63 10.92
N PRO A 148 19.84 11.20 12.14
CA PRO A 148 20.60 12.36 12.61
C PRO A 148 22.12 12.15 12.63
N SER A 149 22.60 10.91 12.68
CA SER A 149 24.02 10.56 12.56
C SER A 149 24.60 10.80 11.16
N GLY A 150 23.74 10.98 10.15
CA GLY A 150 24.08 11.01 8.73
C GLY A 150 24.09 9.63 8.06
N GLU A 151 23.83 8.57 8.82
CA GLU A 151 23.61 7.22 8.28
C GLU A 151 22.21 7.09 7.68
N TYR A 152 22.03 6.11 6.81
CA TYR A 152 20.73 5.70 6.28
C TYR A 152 20.29 4.44 7.02
N LEU A 153 19.08 4.41 7.55
CA LEU A 153 18.39 3.23 8.07
C LEU A 153 17.58 2.61 6.94
N LEU A 154 17.57 1.29 6.85
CA LEU A 154 16.86 0.58 5.80
C LEU A 154 16.26 -0.70 6.35
N THR A 155 15.17 -1.15 5.72
CA THR A 155 14.70 -2.53 5.80
C THR A 155 14.76 -3.22 4.44
N ASP A 156 15.04 -4.52 4.42
CA ASP A 156 14.96 -5.33 3.20
C ASP A 156 14.27 -6.68 3.42
N MET A 157 13.56 -7.13 2.38
CA MET A 157 12.89 -8.44 2.36
C MET A 157 13.83 -9.61 2.01
N GLU A 158 14.95 -9.34 1.32
CA GLU A 158 15.87 -10.40 0.87
C GLU A 158 16.44 -11.18 2.07
N TYR A 159 16.72 -10.49 3.17
CA TYR A 159 17.28 -11.06 4.40
C TYR A 159 16.39 -10.84 5.63
N GLU A 160 15.24 -10.17 5.49
CA GLU A 160 14.32 -9.76 6.56
C GLU A 160 15.08 -9.12 7.74
N ARG A 161 15.64 -7.95 7.48
CA ARG A 161 16.52 -7.25 8.42
C ARG A 161 16.32 -5.75 8.35
N ILE A 162 16.64 -5.10 9.48
CA ILE A 162 16.87 -3.66 9.51
C ILE A 162 18.36 -3.41 9.70
N PHE A 163 18.91 -2.42 9.01
CA PHE A 163 20.34 -2.16 9.01
C PHE A 163 20.64 -0.71 8.69
N THR A 164 21.86 -0.27 9.03
CA THR A 164 22.31 1.08 8.70
C THR A 164 23.53 1.11 7.80
N VAL A 165 23.57 2.12 6.94
CA VAL A 165 24.61 2.35 5.96
C VAL A 165 25.19 3.74 6.16
N ALA A 166 26.51 3.82 6.33
CA ALA A 166 27.22 5.11 6.35
C ALA A 166 27.30 5.72 4.94
N GLU A 167 27.57 7.03 4.84
CA GLU A 167 27.69 7.73 3.56
C GLU A 167 28.72 7.13 2.58
N ASN A 168 29.73 6.42 3.11
CA ASN A 168 30.74 5.72 2.29
C ASN A 168 30.25 4.35 1.76
N GLY A 169 29.01 3.96 2.06
CA GLY A 169 28.36 2.72 1.64
C GLY A 169 28.63 1.50 2.52
N SER A 170 29.34 1.63 3.65
CA SER A 170 29.55 0.51 4.58
C SER A 170 28.36 0.30 5.49
N ILE A 171 27.92 -0.94 5.64
CA ILE A 171 26.95 -1.33 6.69
C ILE A 171 27.62 -1.14 8.05
N THR A 172 26.99 -0.39 8.94
CA THR A 172 27.52 -0.02 10.27
C THR A 172 26.83 -0.75 11.42
N TRP A 173 25.58 -1.16 11.23
CA TRP A 173 24.79 -1.93 12.18
C TRP A 173 23.73 -2.75 11.44
N GLN A 174 23.29 -3.87 12.05
CA GLN A 174 22.27 -4.75 11.51
C GLN A 174 21.59 -5.52 12.64
N TRP A 175 20.26 -5.65 12.54
CA TRP A 175 19.47 -6.63 13.27
C TRP A 175 18.76 -7.55 12.28
N ASN A 176 18.71 -8.86 12.58
CA ASN A 176 18.04 -9.84 11.72
C ASN A 176 16.79 -10.35 12.42
N ALA A 177 15.69 -10.45 11.68
CA ALA A 177 14.44 -10.96 12.21
C ALA A 177 14.52 -12.44 12.63
N SER A 178 15.47 -13.20 12.09
CA SER A 178 15.78 -14.57 12.53
C SER A 178 16.29 -14.69 13.97
N GLN A 179 16.54 -13.57 14.65
CA GLN A 179 16.81 -13.56 16.09
C GLN A 179 15.51 -13.66 16.92
N HIS A 180 14.35 -13.43 16.30
CA HIS A 180 13.04 -13.39 16.95
C HIS A 180 12.06 -14.41 16.33
N TYR A 181 12.01 -14.50 15.00
CA TYR A 181 11.16 -15.44 14.27
C TYR A 181 11.92 -16.68 13.81
N ASP A 182 11.19 -17.79 13.60
CA ASP A 182 11.74 -19.02 13.04
C ASP A 182 11.96 -18.87 11.54
N ALA A 183 13.24 -18.83 11.14
CA ALA A 183 13.61 -18.51 9.77
C ALA A 183 13.71 -19.77 8.88
N PRO A 184 13.34 -19.65 7.59
CA PRO A 184 13.57 -20.72 6.62
C PRO A 184 15.07 -21.03 6.49
N PRO A 185 15.44 -22.25 6.03
CA PRO A 185 16.84 -22.61 5.81
C PRO A 185 17.60 -21.69 4.84
N ASP A 186 16.89 -21.09 3.89
CA ASP A 186 17.42 -20.04 2.99
C ASP A 186 16.42 -18.87 2.96
N VAL A 187 16.75 -17.81 3.70
CA VAL A 187 15.94 -16.58 3.81
C VAL A 187 15.75 -15.86 2.48
N THR A 188 16.63 -16.07 1.50
CA THR A 188 16.63 -15.34 0.21
C THR A 188 15.71 -15.96 -0.85
N THR A 189 14.85 -16.91 -0.46
CA THR A 189 14.07 -17.73 -1.42
C THR A 189 12.58 -17.75 -1.15
N THR A 190 12.12 -17.11 -0.07
CA THR A 190 10.72 -17.07 0.31
C THR A 190 10.40 -15.73 0.95
N ASP A 191 9.18 -15.27 0.72
CA ASP A 191 8.62 -14.07 1.34
C ASP A 191 8.00 -14.45 2.69
N TRP A 192 8.83 -14.75 3.69
CA TRP A 192 8.36 -15.35 4.94
C TRP A 192 7.87 -14.32 5.94
N LEU A 193 8.51 -13.15 6.06
CA LEU A 193 8.05 -12.08 6.96
C LEU A 193 7.54 -10.84 6.23
N HIS A 194 8.10 -10.52 5.07
CA HIS A 194 7.77 -9.33 4.30
C HIS A 194 7.91 -8.06 5.15
N ILE A 195 9.09 -7.82 5.74
CA ILE A 195 9.31 -6.57 6.47
C ILE A 195 9.28 -5.42 5.47
N ASN A 196 8.29 -4.54 5.65
CA ASN A 196 7.95 -3.50 4.70
C ASN A 196 8.21 -2.09 5.19
N ASP A 197 8.59 -1.90 6.45
CA ASP A 197 8.76 -0.56 7.00
C ASP A 197 9.70 -0.54 8.21
N VAL A 198 10.47 0.54 8.38
CA VAL A 198 11.28 0.80 9.57
C VAL A 198 11.46 2.30 9.91
N ASP A 199 10.77 2.73 10.97
CA ASP A 199 10.90 4.10 11.49
C ASP A 199 11.84 4.26 12.67
N ARG A 200 12.58 5.37 12.71
CA ARG A 200 13.30 5.84 13.90
C ARG A 200 12.39 6.59 14.89
N ILE A 201 11.81 5.83 15.82
CA ILE A 201 11.05 6.39 16.96
C ILE A 201 11.92 6.85 18.15
N GLY A 202 13.23 6.66 18.11
CA GLY A 202 14.13 7.09 19.19
C GLY A 202 15.61 6.92 18.89
N ASP A 203 16.46 7.32 19.83
CA ASP A 203 17.91 7.09 19.67
C ASP A 203 18.24 5.60 19.80
N GLY A 204 18.53 4.97 18.67
CA GLY A 204 18.76 3.53 18.59
C GLY A 204 17.51 2.68 18.82
N ARG A 205 16.31 3.26 18.71
CA ARG A 205 15.02 2.59 18.87
C ARG A 205 14.22 2.73 17.57
N TYR A 206 13.75 1.60 17.06
CA TYR A 206 13.11 1.50 15.74
C TYR A 206 11.78 0.79 15.84
N MET A 207 10.77 1.30 15.15
CA MET A 207 9.55 0.56 14.90
C MET A 207 9.71 -0.20 13.58
N VAL A 208 9.22 -1.43 13.51
CA VAL A 208 9.40 -2.30 12.35
C VAL A 208 8.08 -2.97 12.02
N SER A 209 7.59 -2.84 10.79
CA SER A 209 6.40 -3.55 10.35
C SER A 209 6.75 -4.93 9.80
N VAL A 210 6.22 -5.97 10.44
CA VAL A 210 6.37 -7.36 10.00
C VAL A 210 5.05 -7.83 9.41
N ARG A 211 4.89 -7.56 8.12
CA ARG A 211 3.60 -7.69 7.42
C ARG A 211 2.99 -9.09 7.55
N ASN A 212 3.73 -10.15 7.25
CA ASN A 212 3.17 -11.51 7.23
C ASN A 212 2.91 -12.07 8.64
N ALA A 213 3.44 -11.43 9.69
CA ALA A 213 3.21 -11.80 11.09
C ALA A 213 2.06 -11.02 11.74
N ASN A 214 1.46 -10.04 11.03
CA ASN A 214 0.47 -9.11 11.59
C ASN A 214 0.97 -8.37 12.84
N GLN A 215 2.26 -8.06 12.89
CA GLN A 215 2.92 -7.51 14.08
C GLN A 215 3.76 -6.28 13.74
N LEU A 216 3.82 -5.35 14.69
CA LEU A 216 4.83 -4.29 14.70
C LEU A 216 5.79 -4.57 15.86
N LEU A 217 7.08 -4.42 15.61
CA LEU A 217 8.12 -4.62 16.61
C LEU A 217 8.72 -3.28 16.99
N VAL A 218 9.08 -3.13 18.27
CA VAL A 218 10.05 -2.12 18.68
C VAL A 218 11.39 -2.79 18.90
N VAL A 219 12.40 -2.40 18.12
CA VAL A 219 13.75 -2.93 18.15
C VAL A 219 14.72 -1.88 18.69
N GLU A 220 15.48 -2.23 19.73
CA GLU A 220 16.52 -1.40 20.31
C GLU A 220 17.92 -1.91 20.01
N ARG A 221 18.82 -1.01 19.58
CA ARG A 221 20.21 -1.32 19.27
C ARG A 221 20.92 -1.85 20.52
N GLY A 222 21.35 -3.11 20.45
CA GLY A 222 22.08 -3.77 21.53
C GLY A 222 21.20 -4.55 22.50
N GLU A 223 19.87 -4.45 22.38
CA GLU A 223 18.91 -5.19 23.20
C GLU A 223 18.07 -6.16 22.36
N GLY A 224 17.70 -5.79 21.13
CA GLY A 224 16.83 -6.59 20.25
C GLY A 224 15.38 -6.12 20.32
N VAL A 225 14.42 -7.05 20.22
CA VAL A 225 12.99 -6.73 20.33
C VAL A 225 12.65 -6.44 21.79
N VAL A 226 12.17 -5.24 22.08
CA VAL A 226 11.80 -4.77 23.43
C VAL A 226 10.30 -4.60 23.61
N ASP A 227 9.54 -4.54 22.53
CA ASP A 227 8.07 -4.46 22.54
C ASP A 227 7.49 -5.06 21.26
N VAL A 228 6.25 -5.56 21.35
CA VAL A 228 5.51 -6.15 20.23
C VAL A 228 4.06 -5.66 20.28
N ILE A 229 3.66 -4.94 19.24
CA ILE A 229 2.28 -4.54 19.02
C ILE A 229 1.57 -5.68 18.30
N ASN A 230 0.36 -6.01 18.75
CA ASN A 230 -0.39 -7.20 18.36
C ASN A 230 0.38 -8.51 18.66
N GLU A 231 0.97 -8.56 19.86
CA GLU A 231 1.73 -9.71 20.35
C GLU A 231 0.88 -10.98 20.40
N ASP A 232 1.44 -12.06 19.85
CA ASP A 232 0.85 -13.39 19.95
C ASP A 232 1.28 -14.07 21.25
N ARG A 233 0.38 -14.10 22.23
CA ARG A 233 0.68 -14.57 23.60
C ARG A 233 0.22 -16.00 23.87
N GLU A 234 -0.66 -16.55 23.05
CA GLU A 234 -1.30 -17.84 23.29
C GLU A 234 -1.31 -18.66 22.00
N GLN A 235 -1.09 -19.97 22.10
CA GLN A 235 -1.17 -20.86 20.93
C GLN A 235 -2.55 -20.75 20.28
N GLY A 236 -2.54 -20.25 19.05
CA GLY A 236 -3.71 -19.71 18.39
C GLY A 236 -4.02 -20.36 17.04
N ASN A 237 -4.81 -19.65 16.25
CA ASN A 237 -5.09 -20.02 14.86
C ASN A 237 -4.25 -19.18 13.90
N ASP A 238 -3.05 -19.65 13.61
CA ASP A 238 -2.10 -18.91 12.77
C ASP A 238 -2.32 -19.18 11.28
N ALA A 239 -3.49 -19.71 10.90
CA ALA A 239 -3.80 -20.00 9.52
C ALA A 239 -3.90 -18.74 8.64
N ASN A 240 -3.88 -17.53 9.20
CA ASN A 240 -3.69 -16.30 8.44
C ASN A 240 -2.22 -16.13 8.05
N CYS A 241 -1.30 -16.08 9.02
CA CYS A 241 0.13 -15.85 8.81
C CYS A 241 0.86 -16.98 8.04
N LYS A 242 0.31 -18.20 8.06
CA LYS A 242 0.85 -19.36 7.31
C LYS A 242 0.47 -19.38 5.82
N ARG A 243 -0.36 -18.45 5.33
CA ARG A 243 -0.82 -18.42 3.93
C ARG A 243 0.31 -17.96 3.00
N ASN A 244 0.19 -18.25 1.71
CA ASN A 244 1.07 -17.73 0.66
C ASN A 244 2.59 -17.94 0.89
N ASN A 245 2.99 -19.00 1.61
CA ASN A 245 4.37 -19.27 2.03
C ASN A 245 4.93 -18.25 3.04
N GLY A 246 4.06 -17.66 3.87
CA GLY A 246 4.45 -16.86 5.04
C GLY A 246 5.08 -17.73 6.14
N LEU A 247 4.79 -17.42 7.41
CA LEU A 247 5.45 -18.04 8.55
C LEU A 247 5.23 -19.56 8.59
N ALA A 248 6.24 -20.28 9.08
CA ALA A 248 6.17 -21.72 9.36
C ALA A 248 7.09 -22.09 10.54
N ASP A 249 6.76 -23.17 11.24
CA ASP A 249 7.63 -23.81 12.24
C ASP A 249 8.72 -24.62 11.51
N TYR A 250 9.75 -23.93 11.01
CA TYR A 250 10.87 -24.49 10.26
C TYR A 250 11.80 -25.34 11.14
N SER A 251 11.97 -24.96 12.40
CA SER A 251 12.74 -25.65 13.42
C SER A 251 12.02 -26.91 13.96
N ASN A 252 10.69 -26.97 13.79
CA ASN A 252 9.82 -28.04 14.27
C ASN A 252 9.94 -28.23 15.80
N ASP A 253 10.01 -27.12 16.53
CA ASP A 253 10.15 -27.09 17.99
C ASP A 253 8.90 -26.55 18.72
N SER A 254 8.00 -25.91 17.97
CA SER A 254 6.82 -25.21 18.50
C SER A 254 5.51 -25.97 18.27
N GLY A 255 5.59 -27.17 17.69
CA GLY A 255 4.42 -28.03 17.45
C GLY A 255 3.54 -27.52 16.31
N GLY A 256 4.13 -26.76 15.39
CA GLY A 256 3.48 -26.13 14.27
C GLY A 256 2.94 -24.72 14.55
N ASP A 257 3.10 -24.18 15.75
CA ASP A 257 2.73 -22.82 16.16
C ASP A 257 3.71 -21.78 15.59
N VAL A 258 3.26 -20.57 15.27
CA VAL A 258 4.11 -19.44 14.82
C VAL A 258 3.62 -18.12 15.40
N LEU A 259 4.51 -17.16 15.62
CA LEU A 259 4.17 -15.81 16.12
C LEU A 259 3.26 -15.08 15.11
N CYS A 260 1.95 -15.09 15.37
CA CYS A 260 0.94 -14.54 14.48
C CYS A 260 -0.02 -13.62 15.24
N GLY A 261 0.12 -12.32 15.04
CA GLY A 261 -0.78 -11.33 15.63
C GLY A 261 -2.22 -11.51 15.17
N ASP A 262 -3.17 -11.00 15.98
CA ASP A 262 -4.59 -11.11 15.70
C ASP A 262 -4.97 -10.34 14.42
N PRO A 263 -5.45 -11.03 13.36
CA PRO A 263 -5.87 -10.38 12.11
C PRO A 263 -7.13 -9.52 12.26
N GLU A 264 -7.84 -9.58 13.40
CA GLU A 264 -8.94 -8.65 13.71
C GLU A 264 -8.43 -7.26 14.13
N VAL A 265 -7.24 -7.20 14.73
CA VAL A 265 -6.56 -5.94 15.05
C VAL A 265 -5.90 -5.37 13.79
N MET A 266 -5.03 -6.13 13.12
CA MET A 266 -4.39 -5.76 11.85
C MET A 266 -4.06 -7.00 11.00
N ASP A 267 -4.24 -6.94 9.68
CA ASP A 267 -4.01 -8.02 8.72
C ASP A 267 -3.10 -7.52 7.59
N HIS A 268 -1.83 -7.95 7.61
CA HIS A 268 -0.77 -7.60 6.65
C HIS A 268 -0.62 -6.10 6.42
N GLN A 269 -0.38 -5.39 7.51
CA GLN A 269 -0.25 -3.95 7.58
C GLN A 269 0.99 -3.37 6.88
N HIS A 270 0.99 -2.05 6.68
CA HIS A 270 2.10 -1.27 6.13
C HIS A 270 2.26 0.08 6.84
N ASN A 271 3.47 0.65 6.72
CA ASN A 271 3.89 2.00 7.09
C ASN A 271 3.21 2.53 8.38
N PRO A 272 3.52 1.93 9.54
CA PRO A 272 3.00 2.36 10.82
C PRO A 272 3.63 3.68 11.28
N GLN A 273 2.86 4.74 11.44
CA GLN A 273 3.37 5.98 12.03
C GLN A 273 3.20 6.01 13.55
N SER A 274 4.29 6.29 14.28
CA SER A 274 4.25 6.50 15.73
C SER A 274 3.65 7.86 16.05
N LEU A 275 2.65 7.89 16.93
CA LEU A 275 1.99 9.10 17.38
C LEU A 275 2.25 9.35 18.86
N ASP A 276 1.99 10.60 19.29
CA ASP A 276 2.02 10.98 20.70
C ASP A 276 1.26 10.02 21.63
N ASP A 277 1.73 9.95 22.87
CA ASP A 277 1.16 9.11 23.95
C ASP A 277 1.18 7.61 23.63
N GLY A 278 2.05 7.15 22.72
CA GLY A 278 2.23 5.73 22.39
C GLY A 278 1.12 5.15 21.53
N ALA A 279 0.39 5.98 20.78
CA ALA A 279 -0.55 5.52 19.77
C ALA A 279 0.17 5.21 18.46
N VAL A 280 -0.39 4.32 17.63
CA VAL A 280 0.19 3.98 16.33
C VAL A 280 -0.87 4.08 15.24
N LEU A 281 -0.60 4.82 14.17
CA LEU A 281 -1.44 4.87 12.98
C LEU A 281 -0.93 3.84 11.97
N VAL A 282 -1.82 3.05 11.39
CA VAL A 282 -1.44 1.89 10.57
C VAL A 282 -2.33 1.81 9.33
N ALA A 283 -1.73 1.57 8.17
CA ALA A 283 -2.44 1.11 6.99
C ALA A 283 -2.68 -0.41 7.09
N ASP A 284 -3.90 -0.81 7.46
CA ASP A 284 -4.32 -2.20 7.67
C ASP A 284 -4.81 -2.81 6.34
N SER A 285 -3.84 -3.18 5.51
CA SER A 285 -4.02 -3.34 4.07
C SER A 285 -4.97 -4.43 3.65
N GLU A 286 -4.93 -5.63 4.24
CA GLU A 286 -5.83 -6.74 3.85
C GLU A 286 -7.21 -6.63 4.50
N ASN A 287 -7.39 -5.69 5.44
CA ASN A 287 -8.69 -5.29 5.95
C ASN A 287 -9.27 -4.04 5.25
N ASP A 288 -8.58 -3.48 4.25
CA ASP A 288 -9.00 -2.32 3.46
C ASP A 288 -9.36 -1.08 4.31
N ARG A 289 -8.57 -0.81 5.35
CA ARG A 289 -8.81 0.33 6.26
C ARG A 289 -7.51 0.95 6.75
N VAL A 290 -7.63 2.17 7.26
CA VAL A 290 -6.59 2.82 8.07
C VAL A 290 -7.10 2.87 9.50
N ILE A 291 -6.24 2.54 10.47
CA ILE A 291 -6.60 2.43 11.88
C ILE A 291 -5.58 3.15 12.77
N GLU A 292 -6.07 3.73 13.87
CA GLU A 292 -5.22 4.17 14.98
C GLU A 292 -5.38 3.15 16.12
N LEU A 293 -4.27 2.67 16.66
CA LEU A 293 -4.19 1.69 17.72
C LEU A 293 -3.72 2.36 19.01
N HIS A 294 -4.43 2.12 20.11
CA HIS A 294 -4.02 2.56 21.45
C HIS A 294 -3.77 1.34 22.34
N GLU A 295 -2.73 1.41 23.16
CA GLU A 295 -2.46 0.41 24.19
C GLU A 295 -3.38 0.62 25.41
N ASN A 296 -4.05 -0.45 25.84
CA ASN A 296 -4.85 -0.52 27.06
C ASN A 296 -4.45 -1.75 27.87
N GLU A 297 -3.73 -1.56 28.98
CA GLU A 297 -3.32 -2.64 29.90
C GLU A 297 -2.55 -3.79 29.21
N GLY A 298 -1.73 -3.48 28.20
CA GLY A 298 -0.94 -4.45 27.44
C GLY A 298 -1.71 -5.13 26.30
N GLU A 299 -2.94 -4.71 25.99
CA GLU A 299 -3.68 -5.08 24.78
C GLU A 299 -3.78 -3.87 23.84
N TRP A 300 -3.85 -4.10 22.53
CA TRP A 300 -3.94 -3.03 21.53
C TRP A 300 -5.32 -3.02 20.90
N ASP A 301 -6.01 -1.89 21.06
CA ASP A 301 -7.38 -1.70 20.55
C ASP A 301 -7.42 -0.67 19.43
N VAL A 302 -8.31 -0.88 18.48
CA VAL A 302 -8.60 0.12 17.44
C VAL A 302 -9.39 1.29 18.04
N SER A 303 -8.73 2.44 18.19
CA SER A 303 -9.29 3.66 18.78
C SER A 303 -9.93 4.58 17.74
N TRP A 304 -9.47 4.52 16.49
CA TRP A 304 -10.03 5.26 15.35
C TRP A 304 -9.82 4.46 14.07
N GLY A 305 -10.66 4.67 13.05
CA GLY A 305 -10.39 4.14 11.74
C GLY A 305 -11.28 4.71 10.65
N VAL A 306 -10.88 4.47 9.40
CA VAL A 306 -11.58 4.87 8.18
C VAL A 306 -11.35 3.85 7.08
N ASP A 307 -12.39 3.48 6.35
CA ASP A 307 -12.38 2.46 5.29
C ASP A 307 -12.89 2.99 3.94
N THR A 308 -13.23 4.28 3.88
CA THR A 308 -13.82 4.89 2.68
C THR A 308 -13.50 6.38 2.56
N SER A 309 -13.39 6.83 1.31
CA SER A 309 -13.21 8.23 0.96
C SER A 309 -13.98 8.53 -0.32
N ASN A 310 -14.77 9.62 -0.32
CA ASN A 310 -15.66 10.01 -1.41
C ASN A 310 -16.62 8.89 -1.88
N GLY A 311 -17.09 8.05 -0.96
CA GLY A 311 -18.00 6.93 -1.26
C GLY A 311 -17.35 5.75 -2.00
N VAL A 312 -16.02 5.76 -2.11
CA VAL A 312 -15.21 4.65 -2.63
C VAL A 312 -14.52 4.02 -1.42
N ARG A 313 -14.72 2.71 -1.21
CA ARG A 313 -13.98 1.97 -0.19
C ARG A 313 -12.50 1.89 -0.56
N TYR A 314 -11.64 1.89 0.43
CA TYR A 314 -10.22 1.64 0.18
C TYR A 314 -10.02 0.24 -0.38
N ASP A 315 -8.94 0.07 -1.11
CA ASP A 315 -8.49 -1.22 -1.63
C ASP A 315 -6.98 -1.27 -1.45
N TRP A 316 -6.56 -2.06 -0.46
CA TRP A 316 -5.15 -2.26 -0.12
C TRP A 316 -4.40 -0.94 0.15
N PRO A 317 -4.84 -0.13 1.14
CA PRO A 317 -4.08 1.05 1.55
C PRO A 317 -2.73 0.62 2.11
N ARG A 318 -1.65 1.33 1.78
CA ARG A 318 -0.29 0.95 2.21
C ARG A 318 0.46 2.00 3.00
N ASP A 319 -0.11 3.19 3.12
CA ASP A 319 0.52 4.25 3.88
C ASP A 319 -0.55 5.23 4.40
N ALA A 320 -0.33 5.74 5.60
CA ALA A 320 -1.19 6.73 6.23
C ALA A 320 -0.43 7.63 7.21
N ASP A 321 -0.46 8.94 6.95
CA ASP A 321 0.21 9.96 7.74
C ASP A 321 -0.77 10.91 8.43
N ARG A 322 -0.64 11.07 9.76
CA ARG A 322 -1.31 12.13 10.51
C ARG A 322 -0.59 13.46 10.27
N LEU A 323 -1.29 14.38 9.64
CA LEU A 323 -0.80 15.73 9.37
C LEU A 323 -0.98 16.66 10.59
N PRO A 324 -0.19 17.76 10.70
CA PRO A 324 -0.28 18.72 11.80
C PRO A 324 -1.64 19.41 12.00
N ASN A 325 -2.50 19.41 10.98
CA ASN A 325 -3.85 19.95 11.06
C ASN A 325 -4.87 18.93 11.63
N GLY A 326 -4.42 17.72 11.96
CA GLY A 326 -5.21 16.60 12.45
C GLY A 326 -5.83 15.74 11.35
N ASN A 327 -5.67 16.08 10.07
CA ASN A 327 -6.13 15.24 8.97
C ASN A 327 -5.17 14.06 8.76
N THR A 328 -5.66 13.02 8.10
CA THR A 328 -4.85 11.86 7.69
C THR A 328 -4.68 11.87 6.17
N LEU A 329 -3.45 11.86 5.68
CA LEU A 329 -3.10 11.58 4.29
C LEU A 329 -2.99 10.06 4.13
N ILE A 330 -3.58 9.49 3.08
CA ILE A 330 -3.70 8.04 2.91
C ILE A 330 -3.37 7.66 1.48
N THR A 331 -2.52 6.67 1.32
CA THR A 331 -2.19 6.06 0.04
C THR A 331 -3.09 4.85 -0.20
N ASP A 332 -4.11 5.02 -1.05
CA ASP A 332 -5.12 4.02 -1.39
C ASP A 332 -4.70 3.28 -2.68
N SER A 333 -3.78 2.33 -2.51
CA SER A 333 -2.89 1.87 -3.58
C SER A 333 -3.61 1.24 -4.78
N ARG A 334 -4.55 0.31 -4.58
CA ARG A 334 -5.21 -0.35 -5.72
C ARG A 334 -6.30 0.52 -6.36
N ASN A 335 -6.73 1.57 -5.66
CA ASN A 335 -7.53 2.64 -6.25
C ASN A 335 -6.68 3.72 -6.96
N ASN A 336 -5.34 3.58 -6.97
CA ASN A 336 -4.40 4.47 -7.68
C ASN A 336 -4.56 5.95 -7.32
N ARG A 337 -4.76 6.23 -6.02
CA ARG A 337 -4.97 7.59 -5.52
C ARG A 337 -4.32 7.80 -4.17
N VAL A 338 -4.05 9.06 -3.87
CA VAL A 338 -3.80 9.53 -2.51
C VAL A 338 -5.01 10.38 -2.09
N VAL A 339 -5.44 10.28 -0.84
CA VAL A 339 -6.58 11.02 -0.28
C VAL A 339 -6.18 11.69 1.03
N GLU A 340 -6.80 12.82 1.33
CA GLU A 340 -6.70 13.44 2.66
C GLU A 340 -8.09 13.46 3.29
N VAL A 341 -8.19 12.96 4.53
CA VAL A 341 -9.44 12.88 5.29
C VAL A 341 -9.30 13.61 6.63
N THR A 342 -10.37 14.27 7.06
CA THR A 342 -10.42 14.85 8.41
C THR A 342 -10.57 13.74 9.48
N PRO A 343 -10.40 14.06 10.78
CA PRO A 343 -10.62 13.11 11.88
C PRO A 343 -11.97 12.39 11.88
N ASN A 344 -13.00 12.92 11.22
CA ASN A 344 -14.32 12.28 11.14
C ASN A 344 -14.50 11.43 9.86
N GLY A 345 -13.44 11.24 9.06
CA GLY A 345 -13.46 10.50 7.80
C GLY A 345 -13.95 11.31 6.59
N THR A 346 -14.28 12.59 6.73
CA THR A 346 -14.66 13.43 5.58
C THR A 346 -13.46 13.68 4.69
N THR A 347 -13.55 13.30 3.41
CA THR A 347 -12.55 13.61 2.40
C THR A 347 -12.48 15.10 2.10
N VAL A 348 -11.28 15.67 2.18
CA VAL A 348 -11.00 17.07 1.86
C VAL A 348 -10.08 17.23 0.65
N TRP A 349 -9.39 16.17 0.26
CA TRP A 349 -8.53 16.13 -0.92
C TRP A 349 -8.46 14.75 -1.53
N SER A 350 -8.17 14.69 -2.82
CA SER A 350 -7.74 13.48 -3.50
C SER A 350 -6.94 13.84 -4.75
N ALA A 351 -5.93 13.05 -5.05
CA ALA A 351 -5.21 13.11 -6.31
C ALA A 351 -5.14 11.70 -6.91
N ASP A 352 -5.43 11.61 -8.21
CA ASP A 352 -5.07 10.45 -9.01
C ASP A 352 -3.55 10.43 -9.13
N THR A 353 -2.94 9.27 -8.89
CA THR A 353 -1.50 9.06 -9.04
C THR A 353 -1.24 8.34 -10.36
N GLY A 354 -0.28 7.41 -10.41
CA GLY A 354 -0.42 6.26 -11.31
C GLY A 354 -0.52 4.97 -10.54
N ILE A 355 -0.05 3.88 -11.14
CA ILE A 355 -0.35 2.52 -10.69
C ILE A 355 0.34 2.24 -9.36
N TRP A 356 -0.48 1.93 -8.35
CA TRP A 356 -0.08 1.54 -7.00
C TRP A 356 0.93 2.51 -6.36
N PRO A 357 0.48 3.70 -5.96
CA PRO A 357 1.26 4.51 -5.02
C PRO A 357 1.52 3.67 -3.77
N TYR A 358 2.73 3.74 -3.24
CA TYR A 358 3.15 2.99 -2.05
C TYR A 358 3.08 3.91 -0.85
N GLU A 359 3.79 5.03 -0.93
CA GLU A 359 3.91 6.03 0.12
C GLU A 359 3.71 7.44 -0.42
N ALA A 360 3.23 8.36 0.44
CA ALA A 360 3.05 9.75 0.08
C ALA A 360 3.30 10.73 1.24
N GLU A 361 4.28 11.62 1.08
CA GLU A 361 4.56 12.66 2.07
C GLU A 361 3.91 14.02 1.73
N ARG A 362 3.33 14.69 2.74
CA ARG A 362 2.93 16.11 2.62
C ARG A 362 4.10 17.04 2.96
N LEU A 363 4.49 17.89 2.00
CA LEU A 363 5.52 18.91 2.25
C LEU A 363 4.93 20.19 2.87
N PRO A 364 5.67 20.84 3.80
CA PRO A 364 7.06 20.56 4.19
C PRO A 364 7.19 19.63 5.41
N TYR A 365 6.16 18.86 5.75
CA TYR A 365 6.13 18.10 6.99
C TYR A 365 6.91 16.79 6.89
N GLY A 366 6.80 16.08 5.77
CA GLY A 366 7.27 14.70 5.67
C GLY A 366 6.46 13.77 6.56
N GLU A 367 7.01 12.61 6.88
CA GLU A 367 6.53 11.76 7.97
C GLU A 367 6.85 12.37 9.36
N LEU A 368 5.86 12.37 10.26
CA LEU A 368 5.99 12.94 11.61
C LEU A 368 5.89 11.84 12.68
N LEU A 369 7.01 11.57 13.35
CA LEU A 369 7.11 10.54 14.39
C LEU A 369 7.12 11.15 15.80
N ASP A 370 6.23 10.69 16.68
CA ASP A 370 6.13 11.11 18.10
C ASP A 370 6.18 12.64 18.29
N ASP A 371 5.48 13.36 17.42
CA ASP A 371 5.48 14.81 17.37
C ASP A 371 4.22 15.40 18.00
N ASN A 372 4.38 16.45 18.83
CA ASN A 372 3.25 17.10 19.52
C ASN A 372 2.14 17.68 18.62
N ARG A 373 2.34 17.67 17.31
CA ARG A 373 1.38 18.06 16.26
C ARG A 373 0.54 16.88 15.78
N THR A 374 0.92 15.62 16.03
CA THR A 374 0.21 14.42 15.60
C THR A 374 -0.74 13.93 16.69
N SER A 375 -1.74 14.76 17.03
CA SER A 375 -2.69 14.45 18.11
C SER A 375 -3.44 13.14 17.85
N ARG A 376 -3.41 12.22 18.83
CA ARG A 376 -4.24 11.00 18.88
C ARG A 376 -5.73 11.29 18.70
N LEU A 377 -6.43 10.41 17.99
CA LEU A 377 -7.89 10.42 17.88
C LEU A 377 -8.50 9.38 18.81
N ASN A 378 -9.59 9.77 19.47
CA ASN A 378 -10.46 8.83 20.16
C ASN A 378 -11.78 8.81 19.37
N GLY A 379 -12.02 7.74 18.63
CA GLY A 379 -13.30 7.48 18.00
C GLY A 379 -14.37 7.19 19.06
N SER A 380 -15.50 7.90 18.99
CA SER A 380 -16.70 7.60 19.79
C SER A 380 -17.81 6.98 18.94
N GLY A 381 -17.48 6.42 17.77
CA GLY A 381 -18.41 5.84 16.79
C GLY A 381 -18.05 4.39 16.43
N ASP A 382 -18.82 3.77 15.54
CA ASP A 382 -18.53 2.43 15.00
C ASP A 382 -17.21 2.51 14.21
N THR A 383 -16.10 2.19 14.88
CA THR A 383 -14.82 1.92 14.25
C THR A 383 -15.03 0.88 13.14
N PRO A 384 -14.50 1.09 11.93
CA PRO A 384 -14.70 0.13 10.85
C PRO A 384 -14.16 -1.22 11.27
N GLY A 385 -15.05 -2.20 11.39
CA GLY A 385 -14.67 -3.59 11.61
C GLY A 385 -14.01 -4.17 10.37
N ARG A 386 -13.44 -5.38 10.50
CA ARG A 386 -12.90 -6.14 9.37
C ARG A 386 -13.82 -6.10 8.16
N SER A 387 -13.26 -5.87 6.98
CA SER A 387 -13.96 -6.05 5.70
C SER A 387 -14.50 -7.48 5.62
N THR A 388 -15.79 -7.68 5.91
CA THR A 388 -16.43 -8.96 5.65
C THR A 388 -16.54 -9.08 4.15
N GLY A 389 -15.82 -10.06 3.57
CA GLY A 389 -15.63 -10.22 2.14
C GLY A 389 -16.87 -9.92 1.30
N SER A 390 -16.65 -9.37 0.11
CA SER A 390 -17.74 -8.85 -0.70
C SER A 390 -18.78 -9.90 -1.07
N ALA A 391 -19.96 -9.41 -1.42
CA ALA A 391 -21.03 -10.26 -1.95
C ALA A 391 -20.64 -10.97 -3.26
N LEU A 392 -19.56 -10.56 -3.94
CA LEU A 392 -19.13 -11.06 -5.25
C LEU A 392 -17.59 -11.23 -5.32
N PRO A 393 -17.01 -12.20 -4.60
CA PRO A 393 -15.55 -12.33 -4.45
C PRO A 393 -14.79 -12.54 -5.78
N LEU A 394 -15.41 -13.20 -6.77
CA LEU A 394 -14.80 -13.37 -8.09
C LEU A 394 -14.74 -12.07 -8.89
N VAL A 395 -15.66 -11.14 -8.65
CA VAL A 395 -15.67 -9.83 -9.31
C VAL A 395 -14.55 -8.97 -8.75
N ASP A 396 -14.33 -9.03 -7.44
CA ASP A 396 -13.24 -8.29 -6.81
C ASP A 396 -11.87 -8.88 -7.17
N GLN A 397 -11.72 -10.20 -7.22
CA GLN A 397 -10.49 -10.81 -7.74
C GLN A 397 -10.20 -10.39 -9.18
N ALA A 398 -11.23 -10.34 -10.03
CA ALA A 398 -11.07 -9.85 -11.40
C ALA A 398 -10.77 -8.34 -11.44
N TYR A 399 -11.29 -7.56 -10.48
CA TYR A 399 -10.99 -6.13 -10.34
C TYR A 399 -9.55 -5.90 -9.91
N ALA A 400 -9.11 -6.57 -8.83
CA ALA A 400 -7.74 -6.54 -8.37
C ALA A 400 -6.78 -6.94 -9.49
N GLY A 401 -7.04 -8.06 -10.17
CA GLY A 401 -6.25 -8.50 -11.31
C GLY A 401 -6.26 -7.54 -12.50
N LEU A 402 -7.37 -6.83 -12.75
CA LEU A 402 -7.44 -5.82 -13.81
C LEU A 402 -6.67 -4.54 -13.43
N SER A 403 -6.86 -4.06 -12.19
CA SER A 403 -6.17 -2.89 -11.63
C SER A 403 -4.65 -3.06 -11.61
N PHE A 404 -4.19 -4.32 -11.52
CA PHE A 404 -2.77 -4.70 -11.64
C PHE A 404 -2.17 -4.36 -13.01
N VAL A 405 -2.98 -4.42 -14.06
CA VAL A 405 -2.51 -4.32 -15.44
C VAL A 405 -2.82 -2.96 -16.06
N VAL A 406 -3.87 -2.28 -15.58
CA VAL A 406 -4.30 -0.98 -16.11
C VAL A 406 -4.74 -0.02 -14.99
N SER A 407 -4.38 1.26 -15.12
CA SER A 407 -4.96 2.32 -14.31
C SER A 407 -6.46 2.44 -14.57
N LEU A 408 -7.26 2.16 -13.56
CA LEU A 408 -8.71 2.34 -13.61
C LEU A 408 -9.06 3.74 -13.08
N PRO A 409 -10.00 4.46 -13.71
CA PRO A 409 -10.48 5.72 -13.16
C PRO A 409 -11.09 5.49 -11.77
N THR A 410 -11.00 6.48 -10.88
CA THR A 410 -11.57 6.40 -9.52
C THR A 410 -13.08 6.17 -9.48
N TRP A 411 -13.81 6.53 -10.54
CA TRP A 411 -15.23 6.20 -10.69
C TRP A 411 -15.49 4.73 -11.08
N PHE A 412 -14.48 3.99 -11.53
CA PHE A 412 -14.61 2.61 -11.96
C PHE A 412 -14.49 1.65 -10.77
N GLN A 413 -15.65 1.17 -10.32
CA GLN A 413 -15.82 0.26 -9.18
C GLN A 413 -15.92 -1.23 -9.58
N PRO A 414 -15.64 -2.19 -8.67
CA PRO A 414 -15.68 -3.64 -8.97
C PRO A 414 -16.96 -4.13 -9.63
N TRP A 415 -18.13 -3.65 -9.19
CA TRP A 415 -19.42 -4.08 -9.75
C TRP A 415 -19.58 -3.79 -11.26
N HIS A 416 -18.80 -2.86 -11.83
CA HIS A 416 -18.76 -2.65 -13.28
C HIS A 416 -18.29 -3.88 -14.04
N ILE A 417 -17.37 -4.68 -13.48
CA ILE A 417 -16.96 -5.96 -14.07
C ILE A 417 -18.13 -6.92 -14.13
N GLY A 418 -18.96 -6.95 -13.09
CA GLY A 418 -20.23 -7.70 -13.09
C GLY A 418 -21.18 -7.25 -14.21
N VAL A 419 -21.32 -5.94 -14.42
CA VAL A 419 -22.15 -5.38 -15.52
C VAL A 419 -21.58 -5.75 -16.89
N ILE A 420 -20.27 -5.66 -17.08
CA ILE A 420 -19.59 -6.03 -18.32
C ILE A 420 -19.78 -7.52 -18.60
N ALA A 421 -19.57 -8.38 -17.60
CA ALA A 421 -19.77 -9.83 -17.74
C ALA A 421 -21.22 -10.16 -18.15
N GLY A 422 -22.21 -9.52 -17.50
CA GLY A 422 -23.62 -9.64 -17.87
C GLY A 422 -23.89 -9.17 -19.30
N ALA A 423 -23.31 -8.05 -19.71
CA ALA A 423 -23.44 -7.49 -21.05
C ALA A 423 -22.82 -8.41 -22.13
N VAL A 424 -21.70 -9.08 -21.84
CA VAL A 424 -21.10 -10.09 -22.73
C VAL A 424 -22.07 -11.26 -22.93
N VAL A 425 -22.66 -11.79 -21.85
CA VAL A 425 -23.64 -12.88 -21.93
C VAL A 425 -24.86 -12.45 -22.77
N LEU A 426 -25.42 -11.27 -22.50
CA LEU A 426 -26.56 -10.73 -23.26
C LEU A 426 -26.23 -10.56 -24.75
N THR A 427 -25.01 -10.13 -25.07
CA THR A 427 -24.55 -9.94 -26.45
C THR A 427 -24.39 -11.29 -27.17
N LEU A 428 -23.79 -12.28 -26.51
CA LEU A 428 -23.64 -13.64 -27.06
C LEU A 428 -25.00 -14.30 -27.32
N VAL A 429 -25.90 -14.26 -26.33
CA VAL A 429 -27.26 -14.81 -26.46
C VAL A 429 -28.03 -14.07 -27.55
N GLY A 430 -27.93 -12.73 -27.58
CA GLY A 430 -28.56 -11.90 -28.60
C GLY A 430 -28.06 -12.23 -30.01
N GLY A 431 -26.75 -12.42 -30.18
CA GLY A 431 -26.13 -12.85 -31.43
C GLY A 431 -26.64 -14.21 -31.90
N VAL A 432 -26.68 -15.22 -31.00
CA VAL A 432 -27.23 -16.55 -31.30
C VAL A 432 -28.70 -16.48 -31.73
N LEU A 433 -29.51 -15.64 -31.09
CA LEU A 433 -30.92 -15.44 -31.46
C LEU A 433 -31.10 -14.77 -32.83
N ILE A 434 -30.22 -13.82 -33.18
CA ILE A 434 -30.23 -13.18 -34.50
C ILE A 434 -29.83 -14.18 -35.59
N VAL A 435 -28.76 -14.96 -35.38
CA VAL A 435 -28.27 -15.96 -36.34
C VAL A 435 -29.27 -17.10 -36.51
N SER A 436 -29.74 -17.70 -35.41
CA SER A 436 -30.74 -18.77 -35.48
C SER A 436 -32.09 -18.29 -36.04
N GLY A 437 -32.45 -17.02 -35.81
CA GLY A 437 -33.63 -16.39 -36.41
C GLY A 437 -33.49 -16.12 -37.92
N ARG A 438 -32.28 -16.16 -38.48
CA ARG A 438 -32.04 -16.10 -39.94
C ARG A 438 -32.21 -17.46 -40.62
N TRP A 439 -31.94 -18.55 -39.90
CA TRP A 439 -32.01 -19.92 -40.44
C TRP A 439 -33.40 -20.56 -40.34
N ASN A 440 -34.30 -20.01 -39.50
CA ASN A 440 -35.69 -20.45 -39.35
C ASN A 440 -36.69 -19.62 -40.18
N ARG A 441 -36.28 -19.04 -41.31
CA ARG A 441 -37.19 -18.38 -42.27
C ARG A 441 -37.52 -19.26 -43.44
#